data_AF-A0A972MBV1-F1
#
_entry.id   AF-A0A972MBV1-F1
#
_cell.length_a   1.000
_cell.length_b   1.000
_cell.length_c   1.000
_cell.angle_alpha   90.00
_cell.angle_beta   90.00
_cell.angle_gamma   90.00
#
_symmetry.space_group_name_H-M   'P 1'
#
loop_
_entity.id
_entity.type
_entity.pdbx_description
1 polymer ?
#
loop_
_entity_poly.entity_id
_entity_poly.type
_entity_poly.pdbx_seq_one_letter_code
_entity_poly.pdbx_strand_id
1 'polypeptide(L)'
;MMTINKYRVNSLIPIATKIILEEKFKDSKGQFLKETSKPKTYKGYISSFNANCIIMTPLATTIMYNSSKGSNEDKSIVIKWIYQILKKENESFTNENDLIGYIEANSVNGKLKTDALVNILTAGSALKLAFRKFKLI
;
A
#
# COMPACT_ATOMS: atom_id res chain seq x y z
N MET A 1 1.32 21.93 8.80
CA MET A 1 1.92 21.46 7.53
C MET A 1 2.01 19.94 7.61
N MET A 2 1.50 19.22 6.61
CA MET A 2 1.59 17.76 6.55
C MET A 2 3.02 17.38 6.13
N THR A 3 3.81 16.81 7.04
CA THR A 3 5.21 16.46 6.78
C THR A 3 5.42 14.97 6.91
N ILE A 4 5.77 14.31 5.80
CA ILE A 4 6.20 12.91 5.81
C ILE A 4 7.63 12.85 6.33
N ASN A 5 7.84 12.14 7.44
CA ASN A 5 9.16 11.99 8.04
C ASN A 5 10.00 10.97 7.24
N LYS A 6 11.10 11.44 6.64
CA LYS A 6 12.03 10.60 5.87
C LYS A 6 12.60 9.42 6.67
N TYR A 7 12.94 9.63 7.94
CA TYR A 7 13.47 8.56 8.80
C TYR A 7 12.45 7.46 9.02
N ARG A 8 11.19 7.84 9.25
CA ARG A 8 10.08 6.90 9.38
C ARG A 8 9.81 6.14 8.08
N VAL A 9 9.84 6.81 6.93
CA VAL A 9 9.75 6.12 5.63
C VAL A 9 10.86 5.08 5.50
N ASN A 10 12.10 5.44 5.83
CA ASN A 10 13.25 4.55 5.72
C ASN A 10 13.15 3.32 6.66
N SER A 11 12.64 3.49 7.89
CA SER A 11 12.46 2.39 8.83
C SER A 11 11.39 1.38 8.37
N LEU A 12 10.45 1.80 7.53
CA LEU A 12 9.40 0.91 6.98
C LEU A 12 9.82 0.17 5.70
N ILE A 13 10.92 0.57 5.04
CA ILE A 13 11.38 -0.09 3.81
C ILE A 13 11.64 -1.60 4.02
N PRO A 14 12.30 -2.07 5.09
CA PRO A 14 12.50 -3.51 5.33
C PRO A 14 11.18 -4.26 5.48
N ILE A 15 10.21 -3.69 6.21
CA ILE A 15 8.87 -4.27 6.40
C ILE A 15 8.16 -4.42 5.06
N ALA A 16 8.12 -3.34 4.27
CA ALA A 16 7.53 -3.33 2.95
C ALA A 16 8.21 -4.33 1.99
N THR A 17 9.55 -4.44 2.07
CA THR A 17 10.33 -5.39 1.26
C THR A 17 9.93 -6.83 1.57
N LYS A 18 9.81 -7.18 2.86
CA LYS A 18 9.38 -8.52 3.30
C LYS A 18 7.98 -8.86 2.82
N ILE A 19 7.04 -7.92 2.94
CA ILE A 19 5.66 -8.08 2.44
C ILE A 19 5.64 -8.36 0.93
N ILE A 20 6.42 -7.60 0.13
CA ILE A 20 6.50 -7.82 -1.32
C ILE A 20 7.12 -9.18 -1.67
N LEU A 21 8.09 -9.66 -0.89
CA LEU A 21 8.75 -10.95 -1.08
C LEU A 21 7.81 -12.13 -0.82
N GLU A 22 6.97 -12.03 0.23
CA GLU A 22 5.97 -13.04 0.57
C GLU A 22 4.89 -13.18 -0.51
N GLU A 23 4.72 -12.17 -1.37
CA GLU A 23 3.74 -12.20 -2.44
C GLU A 23 4.24 -12.99 -3.67
N LYS A 24 3.42 -13.96 -4.07
CA LYS A 24 3.66 -14.83 -5.22
C LYS A 24 3.00 -14.27 -6.47
N PHE A 25 3.80 -13.80 -7.42
CA PHE A 25 3.32 -13.31 -8.71
C PHE A 25 3.44 -14.39 -9.76
N LYS A 26 2.53 -14.37 -10.73
CA LYS A 26 2.59 -15.20 -11.92
C LYS A 26 2.84 -14.33 -13.16
N ASP A 27 3.50 -14.89 -14.16
CA ASP A 27 3.62 -14.30 -15.49
C ASP A 27 2.34 -14.53 -16.32
N SER A 28 2.34 -14.03 -17.57
CA SER A 28 1.22 -14.21 -18.50
C SER A 28 0.94 -15.66 -18.89
N LYS A 29 1.86 -16.58 -18.60
CA LYS A 29 1.73 -18.02 -18.84
C LYS A 29 1.33 -18.77 -17.55
N GLY A 30 1.06 -18.05 -16.47
CA GLY A 30 0.68 -18.63 -15.17
C GLY A 30 1.84 -19.18 -14.34
N GLN A 31 3.10 -18.98 -14.77
CA GLN A 31 4.29 -19.44 -14.06
C GLN A 31 4.68 -18.48 -12.96
N PHE A 32 5.10 -18.98 -11.79
CA PHE A 32 5.56 -18.12 -10.71
C PHE A 32 6.83 -17.36 -11.11
N LEU A 33 6.81 -16.04 -10.92
CA LEU A 33 7.99 -15.21 -11.07
C LEU A 33 8.99 -15.54 -9.96
N LYS A 34 10.28 -15.35 -10.25
CA LYS A 34 11.33 -15.37 -9.21
C LYS A 34 10.97 -14.34 -8.13
N GLU A 35 11.32 -14.63 -6.88
CA GLU A 35 11.00 -13.73 -5.75
C GLU A 35 11.55 -12.31 -5.94
N THR A 36 12.70 -12.19 -6.59
CA THR A 36 13.36 -10.91 -6.94
C THR A 36 12.72 -10.20 -8.14
N SER A 37 11.73 -10.81 -8.78
CA SER A 37 11.10 -10.35 -10.00
C SER A 37 9.63 -9.99 -9.76
N LYS A 38 9.25 -8.78 -10.19
CA LYS A 38 7.92 -8.24 -9.93
C LYS A 38 7.33 -7.59 -11.18
N PRO A 39 6.02 -7.71 -11.43
CA PRO A 39 5.40 -7.05 -12.58
C PRO A 39 5.55 -5.54 -12.49
N LYS A 40 5.98 -4.91 -13.59
CA LYS A 40 6.20 -3.45 -13.64
C LYS A 40 4.93 -2.63 -13.35
N THR A 41 3.75 -3.20 -13.61
CA THR A 41 2.44 -2.55 -13.43
C THR A 41 2.21 -2.06 -12.01
N TYR A 42 2.61 -2.85 -11.00
CA TYR A 42 2.45 -2.50 -9.59
C TYR A 42 3.24 -1.28 -9.16
N LYS A 43 4.40 -0.99 -9.77
CA LYS A 43 5.14 0.26 -9.53
C LYS A 43 4.30 1.49 -9.91
N GLY A 44 3.55 1.38 -11.00
CA GLY A 44 2.57 2.38 -11.44
C GLY A 44 1.44 2.52 -10.42
N TYR A 45 0.80 1.40 -10.06
CA TYR A 45 -0.31 1.39 -9.11
C TYR A 45 0.06 1.97 -7.74
N ILE A 46 1.24 1.65 -7.19
CA ILE A 46 1.70 2.22 -5.92
C ILE A 46 1.86 3.75 -6.03
N SER A 47 2.43 4.24 -7.14
CA SER A 47 2.64 5.67 -7.35
C SER A 47 1.31 6.40 -7.52
N SER A 48 0.38 5.82 -8.28
CA SER A 48 -0.96 6.36 -8.49
C SER A 48 -1.80 6.33 -7.21
N PHE A 49 -1.64 5.33 -6.34
CA PHE A 49 -2.37 5.26 -5.08
C PHE A 49 -2.09 6.47 -4.19
N ASN A 50 -0.81 6.80 -3.99
CA ASN A 50 -0.42 7.96 -3.17
C ASN A 50 -0.91 9.28 -3.78
N ALA A 51 -0.80 9.45 -5.10
CA ALA A 51 -1.31 10.64 -5.77
C ALA A 51 -2.83 10.76 -5.62
N ASN A 52 -3.54 9.65 -5.79
CA ASN A 52 -4.98 9.60 -5.64
C ASN A 52 -5.40 9.92 -4.20
N CYS A 53 -4.74 9.42 -3.16
CA CYS A 53 -5.06 9.79 -1.77
C CYS A 53 -4.92 11.30 -1.47
N ILE A 54 -4.22 12.06 -2.32
CA ILE A 54 -4.09 13.51 -2.21
C ILE A 54 -5.15 14.23 -3.07
N ILE A 55 -5.37 13.76 -4.30
CA ILE A 55 -6.29 14.39 -5.28
C ILE A 55 -7.76 14.06 -4.94
N MET A 56 -8.01 12.83 -4.51
CA MET A 56 -9.29 12.33 -4.02
C MET A 56 -9.14 11.90 -2.55
N THR A 57 -10.25 11.50 -1.92
CA THR A 57 -10.18 11.00 -0.53
C THR A 57 -9.49 9.63 -0.48
N PRO A 58 -8.78 9.31 0.62
CA PRO A 58 -8.19 7.98 0.81
C PRO A 58 -9.23 6.86 0.77
N LEU A 59 -10.44 7.11 1.28
CA LEU A 59 -11.54 6.15 1.24
C LEU A 59 -11.96 5.85 -0.21
N ALA A 60 -12.22 6.89 -1.02
CA ALA A 60 -12.57 6.72 -2.42
C ALA A 60 -11.48 6.02 -3.21
N THR A 61 -10.20 6.37 -2.95
CA THR A 61 -9.05 5.69 -3.56
C THR A 61 -9.04 4.20 -3.23
N THR A 62 -9.25 3.86 -1.95
CA THR A 62 -9.20 2.49 -1.46
C THR A 62 -10.35 1.66 -2.06
N ILE A 63 -11.56 2.21 -2.12
CA ILE A 63 -12.72 1.58 -2.77
C ILE A 63 -12.44 1.33 -4.25
N MET A 64 -11.90 2.31 -4.97
CA MET A 64 -11.57 2.19 -6.39
C MET A 64 -10.49 1.13 -6.65
N TYR A 65 -9.52 0.98 -5.75
CA TYR A 65 -8.50 -0.07 -5.87
C TYR A 65 -9.09 -1.45 -5.53
N ASN A 66 -9.97 -1.53 -4.53
CA ASN A 66 -10.62 -2.77 -4.16
C ASN A 66 -11.60 -3.28 -5.24
N SER A 67 -12.26 -2.39 -6.00
CA SER A 67 -13.16 -2.78 -7.09
C SER A 67 -12.46 -3.47 -8.27
N SER A 68 -11.12 -3.37 -8.36
CA SER A 68 -10.32 -4.08 -9.36
C SER A 68 -9.94 -5.52 -8.98
N LYS A 69 -10.36 -5.98 -7.78
CA LYS A 69 -10.02 -7.30 -7.25
C LYS A 69 -10.46 -8.42 -8.19
N GLY A 70 -9.56 -9.35 -8.48
CA GLY A 70 -9.82 -10.48 -9.39
C GLY A 70 -9.78 -10.14 -10.88
N SER A 71 -9.49 -8.89 -11.25
CA SER A 71 -9.25 -8.51 -12.65
C SER A 71 -7.80 -8.79 -13.07
N ASN A 72 -7.52 -8.73 -14.37
CA ASN A 72 -6.13 -8.79 -14.90
C ASN A 72 -5.25 -7.63 -14.40
N GLU A 73 -5.86 -6.56 -13.88
CA GLU A 73 -5.22 -5.40 -13.27
C GLU A 73 -5.57 -5.28 -11.79
N ASP A 74 -5.42 -6.35 -11.01
CA ASP A 74 -5.77 -6.34 -9.58
C ASP A 74 -4.91 -5.35 -8.78
N LYS A 75 -5.46 -4.16 -8.51
CA LYS A 75 -4.85 -3.09 -7.71
C LYS A 75 -5.11 -3.28 -6.22
N SER A 76 -6.01 -4.21 -5.83
CA SER A 76 -6.35 -4.45 -4.43
C SER A 76 -5.15 -4.96 -3.61
N ILE A 77 -4.15 -5.51 -4.28
CA ILE A 77 -2.89 -5.92 -3.62
C ILE A 77 -2.14 -4.73 -3.00
N VAL A 78 -2.25 -3.53 -3.61
CA VAL A 78 -1.57 -2.33 -3.12
C VAL A 78 -2.17 -1.90 -1.78
N ILE A 79 -3.51 -1.91 -1.67
CA ILE A 79 -4.19 -1.56 -0.42
C ILE A 79 -3.92 -2.60 0.68
N LYS A 80 -3.83 -3.88 0.31
CA LYS A 80 -3.42 -4.97 1.21
C LYS A 80 -2.03 -4.72 1.78
N TRP A 81 -1.03 -4.43 0.93
CA TRP A 81 0.34 -4.18 1.39
C TRP A 81 0.45 -2.95 2.26
N ILE A 82 -0.24 -1.86 1.92
CA ILE A 82 -0.23 -0.64 2.74
C ILE A 82 -0.77 -0.94 4.13
N TYR A 83 -1.93 -1.63 4.22
CA TYR A 83 -2.49 -2.02 5.50
C TYR A 83 -1.56 -2.96 6.30
N GLN A 84 -0.91 -3.92 5.64
CA GLN A 84 0.05 -4.81 6.32
C GLN A 84 1.29 -4.05 6.85
N ILE A 85 1.76 -3.02 6.16
CA ILE A 85 2.84 -2.15 6.65
C ILE A 85 2.37 -1.42 7.91
N LEU A 86 1.18 -0.82 7.87
CA LEU A 86 0.61 -0.10 9.03
C LEU A 86 0.46 -1.03 10.23
N LYS A 87 -0.12 -2.22 10.03
CA LYS A 87 -0.30 -3.23 11.08
C LYS A 87 1.01 -3.68 11.72
N LYS A 88 2.07 -3.86 10.92
CA LYS A 88 3.40 -4.26 11.42
C LYS A 88 4.17 -3.10 12.07
N GLU A 89 3.87 -1.86 11.73
CA GLU A 89 4.46 -0.69 12.37
C GLU A 89 3.91 -0.48 13.77
N ASN A 90 2.62 -0.77 13.99
CA ASN A 90 1.99 -0.60 15.29
C ASN A 90 0.96 -1.71 15.54
N GLU A 91 1.32 -2.64 16.43
CA GLU A 91 0.49 -3.81 16.76
C GLU A 91 -0.80 -3.46 17.51
N SER A 92 -0.96 -2.21 17.97
CA SER A 92 -2.23 -1.74 18.58
C SER A 92 -3.38 -1.60 17.57
N PHE A 93 -3.12 -1.77 16.27
CA PHE A 93 -4.15 -1.91 15.22
C PHE A 93 -4.78 -3.30 15.25
N THR A 94 -5.51 -3.61 16.33
CA THR A 94 -6.07 -4.96 16.57
C THR A 94 -7.50 -5.15 16.04
N ASN A 95 -8.24 -4.07 15.75
CA ASN A 95 -9.67 -4.16 15.44
C ASN A 95 -10.02 -3.93 13.98
N GLU A 96 -9.07 -3.46 13.16
CA GLU A 96 -9.29 -3.21 11.74
C GLU A 96 -8.88 -4.42 10.92
N ASN A 97 -9.67 -4.83 9.93
CA ASN A 97 -9.39 -6.00 9.08
C ASN A 97 -8.65 -5.65 7.78
N ASP A 98 -8.78 -4.41 7.32
CA ASP A 98 -8.20 -3.91 6.08
C ASP A 98 -8.00 -2.39 6.11
N LEU A 99 -7.55 -1.83 4.99
CA LEU A 99 -7.30 -0.39 4.86
C LEU A 99 -8.58 0.45 4.95
N ILE A 100 -9.75 -0.11 4.56
CA ILE A 100 -11.04 0.58 4.66
C ILE A 100 -11.39 0.74 6.13
N GLY A 101 -11.34 -0.35 6.91
CA GLY A 101 -11.58 -0.32 8.35
C GLY A 101 -10.62 0.63 9.08
N TYR A 102 -9.34 0.66 8.68
CA TYR A 102 -8.38 1.63 9.21
C TYR A 102 -8.80 3.09 8.95
N ILE A 103 -9.26 3.40 7.74
CA ILE A 103 -9.71 4.75 7.37
C ILE A 103 -10.97 5.12 8.16
N GLU A 104 -11.93 4.20 8.27
CA GLU A 104 -13.18 4.41 9.01
C GLU A 104 -12.93 4.65 10.51
N ALA A 105 -12.13 3.80 11.16
CA ALA A 105 -11.77 3.93 12.57
C ALA A 105 -11.02 5.24 12.89
N ASN A 106 -10.34 5.81 11.90
CA ASN A 106 -9.61 7.06 12.03
C ASN A 106 -10.34 8.27 11.42
N SER A 107 -11.61 8.12 11.06
CA SER A 107 -12.42 9.21 10.53
C SER A 107 -13.33 9.79 11.61
N VAL A 108 -13.44 11.11 11.63
CA VAL A 108 -14.38 11.85 12.50
C VAL A 108 -15.25 12.72 11.60
N ASN A 109 -16.57 12.59 11.72
CA ASN A 109 -17.53 13.30 10.87
C ASN A 109 -17.25 13.12 9.36
N GLY A 110 -16.89 11.90 8.95
CA GLY A 110 -16.57 11.57 7.55
C GLY A 110 -15.22 12.11 7.05
N LYS A 111 -14.40 12.71 7.91
CA LYS A 111 -13.06 13.21 7.55
C LYS A 111 -11.98 12.39 8.23
N LEU A 112 -11.06 11.84 7.44
CA LEU A 112 -9.90 11.12 7.94
C LEU A 112 -8.98 12.06 8.73
N LYS A 113 -8.55 11.64 9.92
CA LYS A 113 -7.53 12.35 10.71
C LYS A 113 -6.25 12.55 9.89
N THR A 114 -5.63 13.72 10.02
CA THR A 114 -4.40 14.06 9.30
C THR A 114 -3.28 13.05 9.57
N ASP A 115 -3.12 12.60 10.82
CA ASP A 115 -2.09 11.60 11.16
C ASP A 115 -2.33 10.26 10.49
N ALA A 116 -3.60 9.86 10.35
CA ALA A 116 -3.93 8.62 9.65
C ALA A 116 -3.64 8.73 8.14
N LEU A 117 -3.89 9.89 7.53
CA LEU A 117 -3.46 10.16 6.16
C LEU A 117 -1.93 10.14 6.02
N VAL A 118 -1.20 10.77 6.94
CA VAL A 118 0.26 10.74 6.97
C VAL A 118 0.78 9.30 7.09
N ASN A 119 0.16 8.47 7.92
CA ASN A 119 0.51 7.06 8.06
C ASN A 119 0.34 6.31 6.73
N ILE A 120 -0.80 6.47 6.06
CA ILE A 120 -1.07 5.84 4.74
C ILE A 120 -0.04 6.28 3.70
N LEU A 121 0.23 7.58 3.60
CA LEU A 121 1.20 8.12 2.63
C LEU A 121 2.65 7.71 2.95
N THR A 122 2.98 7.57 4.24
CA THR A 122 4.29 7.09 4.70
C THR A 122 4.48 5.62 4.31
N ALA A 123 3.49 4.77 4.59
CA ALA A 123 3.49 3.36 4.21
C ALA A 123 3.57 3.19 2.68
N GLY A 124 2.76 3.92 1.92
CA GLY A 124 2.79 3.90 0.45
C GLY A 124 4.13 4.38 -0.13
N SER A 125 4.78 5.37 0.51
CA SER A 125 6.12 5.83 0.13
C SER A 125 7.19 4.79 0.41
N ALA A 126 7.15 4.13 1.57
CA ALA A 126 8.05 3.03 1.89
C ALA A 126 7.87 1.86 0.92
N LEU A 127 6.62 1.52 0.59
CA LEU A 127 6.28 0.51 -0.41
C LEU A 127 6.85 0.84 -1.79
N LYS A 128 6.70 2.09 -2.25
CA LYS A 128 7.28 2.56 -3.52
C LYS A 128 8.80 2.40 -3.55
N LEU A 129 9.49 2.74 -2.45
CA LEU A 129 10.94 2.63 -2.35
C LEU A 129 11.40 1.17 -2.26
N ALA A 130 10.69 0.31 -1.52
CA ALA A 130 10.94 -1.12 -1.47
C ALA A 130 10.79 -1.77 -2.85
N PHE A 131 9.72 -1.43 -3.58
CA PHE A 131 9.43 -2.01 -4.91
C PHE A 131 10.52 -1.70 -5.95
N ARG A 132 11.25 -0.58 -5.81
CA ARG A 132 12.38 -0.24 -6.69
C ARG A 132 13.58 -1.18 -6.58
N LYS A 133 13.66 -1.99 -5.51
CA LYS A 133 14.76 -2.95 -5.31
C LYS A 133 14.60 -4.23 -6.14
N PHE A 134 13.41 -4.46 -6.70
CA PHE A 134 13.12 -5.67 -7.47
C PHE A 134 13.41 -5.48 -8.97
N LYS A 135 13.78 -6.57 -9.64
CA LYS A 135 13.87 -6.62 -11.09
C LYS A 135 12.46 -6.57 -11.67
N LEU A 136 12.14 -5.52 -12.42
CA LEU A 136 10.82 -5.36 -13.01
C LEU A 136 10.73 -6.13 -14.33
N ILE A 137 9.66 -6.90 -14.48
CA ILE A 137 9.37 -7.71 -15.68
C ILE A 137 8.02 -7.28 -16.25
#